data_AF-A0A381MYX6-F1
#
_entry.id   AF-A0A381MYX6-F1
#
_cell.length_a   1.000
_cell.length_b   1.000
_cell.length_c   1.000
_cell.angle_alpha   90.00
_cell.angle_beta   90.00
_cell.angle_gamma   90.00
#
_symmetry.space_group_name_H-M   'P 1'
#
loop_
_entity.id
_entity.type
_entity.pdbx_description
1 polymer ?
#
loop_
_entity_poly.entity_id
_entity_poly.type
_entity_poly.pdbx_seq_one_letter_code
_entity_poly.pdbx_strand_id
1 'polypeptide(L)' 'MVLEGSIYNFAGAVWDFRGNWTPRSDGSVRQLFEQFNHDSNEWATWFDRRYVRKDPG' A
#
# COMPACT_ATOMS: atom_id res chain seq x y z
N MET A 1 0.45 -11.13 -3.34
CA MET A 1 0.09 -10.48 -4.62
C MET A 1 0.71 -9.10 -4.60
N VAL A 2 1.42 -8.70 -5.66
CA VAL A 2 2.03 -7.37 -5.76
C VAL A 2 1.33 -6.62 -6.88
N LEU A 3 0.81 -5.44 -6.55
CA LEU A 3 0.34 -4.42 -7.49
C LEU A 3 1.53 -3.51 -7.76
N GLU A 4 1.77 -3.18 -9.03
CA GLU A 4 2.75 -2.18 -9.44
C GLU A 4 2.08 -1.20 -10.41
N GLY A 5 2.47 0.06 -10.35
CA GLY A 5 1.91 1.11 -11.20
C GLY A 5 2.42 2.48 -10.81
N SER A 6 1.62 3.51 -11.06
CA SER A 6 1.95 4.89 -10.74
C SER A 6 0.83 5.55 -9.95
N ILE A 7 1.20 6.42 -9.01
CA ILE A 7 0.26 7.25 -8.25
C ILE A 7 0.30 8.68 -8.78
N TYR A 8 -0.89 9.27 -8.96
CA TYR A 8 -1.05 10.64 -9.44
C TYR A 8 -1.42 11.52 -8.25
N ASN A 9 -0.46 12.31 -7.78
CA ASN A 9 -0.66 13.21 -6.65
C ASN A 9 -1.41 14.47 -7.08
N PHE A 10 -2.15 15.08 -6.15
CA PHE A 10 -2.94 16.29 -6.39
C PHE A 10 -2.14 17.45 -7.00
N ALA A 11 -0.84 17.56 -6.69
CA ALA A 11 0.06 18.57 -7.24
C ALA A 11 0.62 18.23 -8.64
N GLY A 12 0.10 17.19 -9.31
CA GLY A 12 0.53 16.76 -10.65
C GLY A 12 1.76 15.86 -10.67
N ALA A 13 2.35 15.57 -9.50
CA ALA A 13 3.49 14.66 -9.41
C ALA A 13 3.06 13.20 -9.64
N VAL A 14 3.76 12.49 -10.52
CA VAL A 14 3.52 11.08 -10.84
C VAL A 14 4.70 10.27 -10.36
N TRP A 15 4.49 9.38 -9.38
CA TRP A 15 5.55 8.57 -8.77
C TRP A 15 5.25 7.08 -8.93
N ASP A 16 6.30 6.27 -8.92
CA ASP A 16 6.15 4.81 -8.91
C ASP A 16 5.43 4.37 -7.64
N PHE A 17 4.56 3.39 -7.77
CA PHE A 17 3.68 2.92 -6.73
C PHE A 17 3.63 1.40 -6.71
N ARG A 18 3.70 0.82 -5.52
CA ARG A 18 3.53 -0.61 -5.34
C ARG A 18 2.62 -0.92 -4.16
N GLY A 19 1.94 -2.05 -4.23
CA GLY A 19 1.03 -2.49 -3.19
C GLY A 19 1.09 -3.98 -2.93
N ASN A 20 0.99 -4.36 -1.67
CA ASN A 20 1.00 -5.75 -1.24
C ASN A 20 -0.13 -6.03 -0.25
N TRP A 21 -0.78 -7.17 -0.44
CA TRP A 21 -1.72 -7.75 0.51
C TRP A 21 -1.13 -9.03 1.07
N THR A 22 -0.88 -9.02 2.38
CA THR A 22 -0.31 -10.16 3.11
C THR A 22 -1.36 -10.75 4.04
N PRO A 23 -1.86 -11.97 3.78
CA PRO A 23 -2.68 -12.72 4.72
C PRO A 23 -1.89 -12.98 6.01
N ARG A 24 -2.56 -12.88 7.16
CA ARG A 24 -1.99 -13.19 8.48
C ARG A 24 -2.68 -14.41 9.07
N SER A 25 -2.00 -15.08 9.99
CA SER A 25 -2.48 -16.30 10.65
C SER A 25 -3.74 -16.11 11.47
N ASP A 26 -4.00 -14.88 11.94
CA ASP A 26 -5.22 -14.49 12.66
C ASP A 26 -6.43 -14.23 11.74
N GLY A 27 -6.32 -14.55 10.45
CA GLY A 27 -7.37 -14.34 9.45
C GLY A 27 -7.52 -12.88 9.00
N SER A 28 -6.67 -11.97 9.48
CA SER A 28 -6.61 -10.60 8.98
C SER A 28 -5.73 -10.48 7.73
N VAL A 29 -5.86 -9.38 7.01
CA VAL A 29 -5.02 -9.04 5.85
C VAL A 29 -4.34 -7.71 6.12
N ARG A 30 -3.02 -7.63 5.96
CA ARG A 30 -2.28 -6.36 5.91
C ARG A 30 -2.27 -5.86 4.46
N GLN A 31 -2.74 -4.65 4.24
CA GLN A 31 -2.54 -3.90 3.00
C GLN A 31 -1.44 -2.89 3.25
N LEU A 32 -0.33 -3.03 2.52
CA LEU A 32 0.78 -2.09 2.51
C LEU A 32 0.94 -1.52 1.11
N PHE A 33 0.85 -0.21 1.00
CA PHE A 33 1.13 0.54 -0.20
C PHE A 33 2.33 1.46 0.03
N GLU A 34 3.19 1.50 -0.96
CA GLU A 34 4.40 2.31 -0.95
C GLU A 34 4.46 3.12 -2.24
N GLN A 35 4.96 4.33 -2.12
CA GLN A 35 5.31 5.17 -3.26
C GLN A 35 6.81 5.39 -3.26
N PHE A 36 7.39 5.50 -4.44
CA PHE A 36 8.80 5.81 -4.57
C PHE A 36 9.04 7.30 -4.27
N ASN A 37 9.97 7.58 -3.37
CA ASN A 37 10.42 8.93 -3.07
C ASN A 37 11.68 9.22 -3.87
N HIS A 38 11.57 10.12 -4.86
CA HIS A 38 12.70 10.50 -5.72
C HIS A 38 13.79 11.31 -4.99
N ASP A 39 13.46 11.97 -3.87
CA ASP A 39 14.44 12.76 -3.11
C ASP A 39 15.37 11.86 -2.29
N SER A 40 14.82 10.80 -1.68
CA SER A 40 15.58 9.84 -0.88
C SER A 40 16.00 8.58 -1.65
N ASN A 41 15.50 8.40 -2.88
CA ASN A 41 15.71 7.20 -3.71
C ASN A 41 15.27 5.90 -3.00
N GLU A 42 14.17 5.96 -2.24
CA GLU A 42 13.65 4.86 -1.42
C GLU A 42 12.14 4.71 -1.57
N TRP A 43 11.63 3.51 -1.28
CA TRP A 43 10.20 3.28 -1.17
C TRP A 43 9.69 3.78 0.19
N ALA A 44 8.82 4.79 0.16
CA ALA A 44 8.19 5.34 1.35
C ALA A 44 6.79 4.73 1.55
N THR A 45 6.41 4.45 2.79
CA THR A 45 5.06 3.97 3.11
C THR A 45 4.04 5.05 2.79
N TRP A 46 3.11 4.74 1.89
CA TRP A 46 1.99 5.60 1.55
C TRP A 46 0.74 5.24 2.36
N PHE A 47 0.49 3.94 2.57
CA PHE A 47 -0.65 3.46 3.35
C PHE A 47 -0.34 2.09 3.97
N ASP A 48 -0.64 1.92 5.25
CA ASP A 48 -0.52 0.63 5.95
C ASP A 48 -1.74 0.42 6.84
N ARG A 49 -2.56 -0.58 6.51
CA ARG A 49 -3.74 -0.93 7.31
C ARG A 49 -3.93 -2.43 7.43
N ARG A 50 -4.56 -2.79 8.55
CA ARG A 50 -5.04 -4.14 8.83
C ARG A 50 -6.54 -4.20 8.60
N TYR A 51 -6.97 -5.15 7.78
CA TYR A 51 -8.37 -5.50 7.57
C TYR A 51 -8.70 -6.78 8.32
N VAL A 52 -9.79 -6.75 9.07
CA VAL A 52 -10.37 -7.92 9.75
C VAL A 52 -11.74 -8.22 9.16
N ARG A 53 -12.15 -9.49 9.19
CA ARG A 53 -13.51 -9.85 8.81
C ARG A 53 -14.48 -9.11 9.72
N LYS A 54 -15.49 -8.45 9.15
CA LYS A 54 -16.58 -7.88 9.93
C LYS A 54 -17.40 -9.03 10.50
N ASP A 55 -17.67 -9.01 11.81
CA ASP A 55 -18.54 -10.01 12.40
C ASP A 55 -19.94 -9.91 11.76
N PRO A 56 -20.54 -11.04 11.34
CA PRO A 56 -21.94 -11.06 10.97
C PRO A 56 -22.72 -10.90 12.28
N GLY A 57 -23.21 -9.69 12.53
CA GLY A 57 -24.11 -9.40 13.65
C GLY A 57 -25.44 -10.14 13.52
#